data_AF-A0A4U0VWK8-F1
#
_entry.id   AF-A0A4U0VWK8-F1
#
_cell.length_a   1.000
_cell.length_b   1.000
_cell.length_c   1.000
_cell.angle_alpha   90.00
_cell.angle_beta   90.00
_cell.angle_gamma   90.00
#
_symmetry.space_group_name_H-M   'P 1'
#
loop_
_entity.id
_entity.type
_entity.pdbx_description
1 polymer ?
#
loop_
_entity_poly.entity_id
_entity_poly.type
_entity_poly.pdbx_seq_one_letter_code
_entity_poly.pdbx_strand_id
1 'polypeptide(L)'
;GAYAPYVAQQAAAMRVFAKDESLRLPAGLDYAAIHGLSLEEKALLAATRPESVGQARRIEGVTPTGALRLLAFVKGERRERGRERAFEDMVRRREEHAGLA
;
A
#
# COMPACT_ATOMS: atom_id res chain seq x y z
N GLY A 1 25.59 11.54 -26.21
CA GLY A 1 26.60 10.46 -26.09
C GLY A 1 25.92 9.13 -25.90
N ALA A 2 26.56 8.03 -26.31
CA ALA A 2 25.99 6.67 -26.40
C ALA A 2 25.49 6.06 -25.07
N TYR A 3 25.64 6.76 -23.94
CA TYR A 3 25.23 6.30 -22.60
C TYR A 3 23.94 6.95 -22.09
N ALA A 4 23.48 8.04 -22.71
CA ALA A 4 22.32 8.82 -22.26
C ALA A 4 21.01 8.01 -22.11
N PRO A 5 20.68 7.05 -22.99
CA PRO A 5 19.47 6.23 -22.85
C PRO A 5 19.49 5.35 -21.59
N TYR A 6 20.65 4.79 -21.23
CA TYR A 6 20.81 3.92 -20.07
C TYR A 6 20.65 4.67 -18.75
N VAL A 7 21.20 5.89 -18.68
CA VAL A 7 21.04 6.78 -17.52
C VAL A 7 19.56 7.13 -17.32
N ALA A 8 18.83 7.42 -18.41
CA ALA A 8 17.41 7.71 -18.34
C ALA A 8 16.59 6.51 -17.83
N GLN A 9 16.90 5.29 -18.29
CA GLN A 9 16.25 4.06 -17.82
C GLN A 9 16.54 3.79 -16.33
N GLN A 10 17.80 3.93 -15.89
CA GLN A 10 18.15 3.74 -14.49
C GLN A 10 17.46 4.75 -13.59
N ALA A 11 17.42 6.02 -13.98
CA ALA A 11 16.68 7.05 -13.26
C ALA A 11 15.19 6.72 -13.16
N ALA A 12 14.59 6.17 -14.22
CA ALA A 12 13.20 5.71 -14.19
C ALA A 12 12.99 4.55 -13.21
N ALA A 13 13.88 3.55 -13.23
CA ALA A 13 13.84 2.43 -12.30
C ALA A 13 14.00 2.87 -10.83
N MET A 14 14.93 3.80 -10.56
CA MET A 14 15.13 4.38 -9.22
C MET A 14 13.88 5.11 -8.72
N ARG A 15 13.17 5.84 -9.59
CA ARG A 15 11.92 6.52 -9.22
C ARG A 15 10.82 5.53 -8.84
N VAL A 16 10.68 4.44 -9.59
CA VAL A 16 9.71 3.38 -9.27
C VAL A 16 10.08 2.71 -7.95
N PHE A 17 11.37 2.38 -7.76
CA PHE A 17 11.86 1.79 -6.52
C PHE A 17 11.62 2.68 -5.30
N ALA A 18 11.97 3.97 -5.38
CA ALA A 18 11.76 4.93 -4.29
C ALA A 18 10.26 5.07 -3.95
N LYS A 19 9.39 5.04 -4.97
CA LYS A 19 7.95 5.05 -4.77
C LYS A 19 7.50 3.82 -3.99
N ASP A 20 7.93 2.62 -4.38
CA ASP A 20 7.57 1.39 -3.69
C ASP A 20 8.05 1.36 -2.22
N GLU A 21 9.26 1.88 -1.96
CA GLU A 21 9.81 1.94 -0.60
C GLU A 21 9.06 2.95 0.30
N SER A 22 8.51 4.02 -0.29
CA SER A 22 7.70 5.00 0.44
C SER A 22 6.30 4.48 0.82
N LEU A 23 5.86 3.35 0.25
CA LEU A 23 4.53 2.79 0.47
C LEU A 23 4.49 1.98 1.76
N ARG A 24 4.31 2.70 2.87
CA ARG A 24 4.25 2.13 4.22
C ARG A 24 3.07 1.19 4.42
N LEU A 25 3.32 0.05 5.03
CA LEU A 25 2.31 -0.92 5.42
C LEU A 25 1.82 -0.61 6.85
N PRO A 26 0.50 -0.73 7.13
CA PRO A 26 0.00 -0.63 8.50
C PRO A 26 0.59 -1.75 9.38
N ALA A 27 0.99 -1.44 10.62
CA ALA A 27 1.57 -2.43 11.52
C ALA A 27 0.60 -3.59 11.87
N GLY A 28 -0.70 -3.28 11.94
CA GLY A 28 -1.77 -4.25 12.21
C GLY A 28 -2.36 -4.90 10.97
N LEU A 29 -1.66 -4.87 9.82
CA LEU A 29 -2.18 -5.44 8.58
C LEU A 29 -2.40 -6.96 8.73
N ASP A 30 -3.63 -7.41 8.47
CA ASP A 30 -3.95 -8.83 8.38
C ASP A 30 -3.67 -9.34 6.95
N TYR A 31 -2.55 -10.05 6.78
CA TYR A 31 -2.18 -10.64 5.50
C TYR A 31 -3.12 -11.80 5.10
N ALA A 32 -3.83 -12.42 6.05
CA ALA A 32 -4.75 -13.50 5.76
C ALA A 32 -5.97 -13.01 4.97
N ALA A 33 -6.42 -11.77 5.23
CA ALA A 33 -7.50 -11.10 4.53
C ALA A 33 -7.19 -10.73 3.06
N ILE A 34 -5.92 -10.77 2.65
CA ILE A 34 -5.52 -10.39 1.29
C ILE A 34 -5.83 -11.54 0.33
N HIS A 35 -6.86 -11.33 -0.51
CA HIS A 35 -7.23 -12.30 -1.54
C HIS A 35 -6.17 -12.43 -2.63
N GLY A 36 -5.93 -13.67 -3.07
CA GLY A 36 -5.00 -14.00 -4.15
C GLY A 36 -3.52 -14.05 -3.75
N LEU A 37 -3.17 -13.81 -2.49
CA LEU A 37 -1.87 -14.24 -1.95
C LEU A 37 -1.89 -15.75 -1.71
N SER A 38 -0.77 -16.41 -2.01
CA SER A 38 -0.58 -17.82 -1.66
C SER A 38 -0.48 -18.01 -0.14
N LEU A 39 -0.64 -19.25 0.33
CA LEU A 39 -0.44 -19.57 1.75
C LEU A 39 1.00 -19.27 2.20
N GLU A 40 1.97 -19.54 1.34
CA GLU A 40 3.39 -19.27 1.59
C GLU A 40 3.66 -17.77 1.67
N GLU A 41 3.14 -16.97 0.73
CA GLU A 41 3.26 -15.52 0.75
C GLU A 41 2.64 -14.93 2.03
N LYS A 42 1.46 -15.41 2.43
CA LYS A 42 0.80 -14.98 3.68
C LYS A 42 1.65 -15.32 4.89
N ALA A 43 2.20 -16.53 4.96
CA ALA A 43 3.06 -16.96 6.07
C ALA A 43 4.33 -16.13 6.15
N LEU A 44 5.01 -15.92 5.02
CA LEU A 44 6.22 -15.10 4.93
C LEU A 44 5.97 -13.66 5.35
N LEU A 45 4.92 -13.02 4.83
CA LEU A 45 4.57 -11.64 5.18
C LEU A 45 4.17 -11.50 6.65
N ALA A 46 3.43 -12.47 7.19
CA ALA A 46 3.03 -12.49 8.59
C ALA A 46 4.23 -12.65 9.53
N ALA A 47 5.23 -13.47 9.14
CA ALA A 47 6.44 -13.71 9.92
C ALA A 47 7.42 -12.53 9.85
N THR A 48 7.61 -11.95 8.66
CA THR A 48 8.60 -10.88 8.42
C THR A 48 8.09 -9.48 8.75
N ARG A 49 6.77 -9.26 8.72
CA ARG A 49 6.11 -7.98 9.01
C ARG A 49 6.79 -6.79 8.31
N PRO A 50 6.86 -6.77 6.96
CA PRO A 50 7.53 -5.69 6.24
C PRO A 50 6.86 -4.33 6.54
N GLU A 51 7.68 -3.29 6.63
CA GLU A 51 7.23 -1.91 6.86
C GLU A 51 6.79 -1.22 5.57
N SER A 52 7.20 -1.74 4.41
CA SER A 52 6.90 -1.17 3.09
C SER A 52 6.62 -2.26 2.05
N VAL A 53 5.91 -1.89 0.97
CA VAL A 53 5.74 -2.78 -0.19
C VAL A 53 7.09 -3.07 -0.85
N GLY A 54 8.01 -2.10 -0.87
CA GLY A 54 9.38 -2.28 -1.34
C GLY A 54 10.12 -3.38 -0.58
N GLN A 55 10.03 -3.39 0.75
CA GLN A 55 10.60 -4.44 1.59
C GLN A 55 9.94 -5.79 1.34
N ALA A 56 8.59 -5.82 1.26
CA ALA A 56 7.84 -7.05 1.01
C ALA A 56 8.30 -7.76 -0.27
N ARG A 57 8.55 -7.00 -1.34
CA ARG A 57 8.97 -7.49 -2.65
C ARG A 57 10.38 -8.10 -2.68
N ARG A 58 11.21 -7.85 -1.65
CA ARG A 58 12.56 -8.43 -1.49
C ARG A 58 12.58 -9.69 -0.63
N ILE A 59 11.46 -10.04 0.01
CA ILE A 59 11.37 -11.27 0.79
C ILE A 59 11.41 -12.45 -0.18
N GLU A 60 12.32 -13.38 0.09
CA GLU A 60 12.41 -14.62 -0.67
C GLU A 60 11.08 -15.39 -0.58
N GLY A 61 10.55 -15.85 -1.72
CA GLY A 61 9.25 -16.50 -1.82
C GLY A 61 8.06 -15.55 -2.02
N VAL A 62 8.24 -14.23 -1.87
CA VAL A 62 7.21 -13.26 -2.28
C VAL A 62 7.28 -12.98 -3.77
N THR A 63 6.20 -13.25 -4.49
CA THR A 63 6.17 -13.05 -5.94
C THR A 63 5.90 -11.59 -6.32
N PRO A 64 6.27 -11.15 -7.53
CA PRO A 64 5.89 -9.82 -8.03
C PRO A 64 4.37 -9.59 -7.99
N THR A 65 3.58 -10.62 -8.31
CA THR A 65 2.12 -10.55 -8.25
C THR A 65 1.62 -10.45 -6.80
N GLY A 66 2.24 -11.15 -5.87
CA GLY A 66 1.94 -11.03 -4.44
C GLY A 66 2.18 -9.62 -3.91
N ALA A 67 3.31 -9.00 -4.26
CA ALA A 67 3.60 -7.61 -3.91
C ALA A 67 2.56 -6.63 -4.51
N LEU A 68 2.10 -6.86 -5.74
CA LEU A 68 1.03 -6.06 -6.35
C LEU A 68 -0.31 -6.21 -5.64
N ARG A 69 -0.66 -7.43 -5.20
CA ARG A 69 -1.89 -7.69 -4.43
C ARG A 69 -1.87 -7.01 -3.08
N LEU A 70 -0.74 -7.10 -2.37
CA LEU A 70 -0.50 -6.38 -1.12
C LEU A 70 -0.69 -4.87 -1.31
N LEU A 71 -0.08 -4.30 -2.35
CA LEU A 71 -0.21 -2.90 -2.67
C LEU A 71 -1.66 -2.49 -2.97
N ALA A 72 -2.38 -3.29 -3.76
CA ALA A 72 -3.77 -3.03 -4.12
C ALA A 72 -4.67 -3.04 -2.89
N PHE A 73 -4.50 -4.03 -2.00
CA PHE A 73 -5.25 -4.15 -0.75
C PHE A 73 -5.07 -2.91 0.13
N VAL A 74 -3.82 -2.51 0.40
CA VAL A 74 -3.52 -1.36 1.27
C VAL A 74 -4.05 -0.04 0.69
N LYS A 75 -4.04 0.11 -0.65
CA LYS A 75 -4.64 1.29 -1.30
C LYS A 75 -6.16 1.29 -1.18
N GLY A 76 -6.81 0.14 -1.31
CA GLY A 76 -8.26 -0.01 -1.10
C GLY A 76 -8.66 0.41 0.30
N GLU A 77 -8.02 -0.19 1.30
CA GLU A 77 -8.18 0.10 2.73
C GLU A 77 -8.02 1.59 3.07
N ARG A 78 -6.99 2.26 2.52
CA ARG A 78 -6.78 3.71 2.71
C ARG A 78 -7.90 4.53 2.09
N ARG A 79 -8.41 4.12 0.92
CA ARG A 79 -9.52 4.79 0.24
C ARG A 79 -10.82 4.64 1.03
N GLU A 80 -11.10 3.47 1.57
CA GLU A 80 -12.29 3.21 2.39
C GLU A 80 -12.26 4.03 3.68
N ARG A 81 -11.13 4.00 4.42
CA ARG A 81 -10.95 4.86 5.60
C ARG A 81 -11.09 6.35 5.29
N GLY A 82 -10.63 6.79 4.12
CA GLY A 82 -10.81 8.18 3.67
C GLY A 82 -12.27 8.54 3.41
N ARG A 83 -13.07 7.61 2.88
CA ARG A 83 -14.50 7.80 2.63
C ARG A 83 -15.30 7.84 3.93
N GLU A 84 -14.98 6.97 4.86
CA GLU A 84 -15.61 6.92 6.19
C GLU A 84 -15.40 8.24 6.95
N ARG A 85 -14.15 8.71 7.04
CA ARG A 85 -13.83 10.00 7.66
C ARG A 85 -14.56 11.18 7.01
N ALA A 86 -14.64 11.21 5.69
CA ALA A 86 -15.37 12.27 4.98
C ALA A 86 -16.88 12.23 5.27
N PHE A 87 -17.45 11.03 5.44
CA PHE A 87 -18.84 10.86 5.83
C PHE A 87 -19.08 11.33 7.27
N GLU A 88 -18.23 10.94 8.21
CA GLU A 88 -18.29 11.39 9.61
C GLU A 88 -18.20 12.92 9.72
N ASP A 89 -17.28 13.55 9.00
CA ASP A 89 -17.16 15.01 8.95
C ASP A 89 -18.41 15.69 8.39
N MET A 90 -19.06 15.07 7.38
CA MET A 90 -20.31 15.57 6.81
C MET A 90 -21.46 15.48 7.81
N VAL A 91 -21.59 14.36 8.53
CA VAL A 91 -22.61 14.17 9.57
C VAL A 91 -22.41 15.19 10.69
N ARG A 92 -21.17 15.34 11.19
CA ARG A 92 -20.85 16.32 12.23
C ARG A 92 -21.24 17.73 11.83
N ARG A 93 -20.89 18.17 10.62
CA ARG A 93 -21.27 19.49 10.09
C ARG A 93 -22.78 19.67 10.00
N ARG A 94 -23.52 18.62 9.60
CA ARG A 94 -25.00 18.68 9.53
C ARG A 94 -25.62 18.85 10.92
N GLU A 95 -25.09 18.15 11.93
CA GLU A 95 -25.56 18.27 13.32
C GLU A 95 -25.23 19.64 13.93
N GLU A 96 -24.02 20.16 13.67
CA GLU A 96 -23.59 21.52 14.08
C GLU A 96 -24.52 22.60 13.50
N HIS A 97 -24.93 22.49 12.23
CA HIS A 97 -25.83 23.45 11.59
C HIS A 97 -27.31 23.25 11.96
N ALA A 98 -27.73 22.04 12.33
CA ALA A 98 -29.10 21.75 12.76
C ALA A 98 -29.37 22.17 14.21
N GLY A 99 -28.33 22.32 15.05
CA GLY A 99 -28.43 22.79 16.44
C GLY A 99 -28.38 24.32 16.63
N LEU A 100 -28.39 25.11 15.55
CA LEU A 100 -28.37 26.58 15.56
C LEU A 100 -29.73 27.23 15.27
N ALA A 101 -30.84 26.49 15.39
CA ALA A 101 -32.20 26.99 15.17
C ALA A 101 -33.09 26.80 16.41
#